data_AF-E0ULC0-F1
#
_entry.id   AF-E0ULC0-F1
#
_cell.length_a   1.000
_cell.length_b   1.000
_cell.length_c   1.000
_cell.angle_alpha   90.00
_cell.angle_beta   90.00
_cell.angle_gamma   90.00
#
_symmetry.space_group_name_H-M   'P 1'
#
loop_
_entity.id
_entity.type
_entity.pdbx_description
1 polymer ?
#
loop_
_entity_poly.entity_id
_entity_poly.type
_entity_poly.pdbx_seq_one_letter_code
_entity_poly.pdbx_strand_id
1 'polypeptide(L)'
;MKKILVVEDDLRFQRNYRRGCRQELEQGLFEFEFTPSGEQGLEALKKDTEKEIVLIILDLKMDLAQINGLQFLTEVSHSNINRPIICYTAYPEKIENLSSEDLSRVVCVLPKGQNQYQFKVLRDLMVFLLSETVFQSVVTEANKELLDYPQVKEVVKHFSDRKKLKLIKELVADLSYPYMKEFYREVPSMAKALIDSVQQQNQKILRKWVLEKLEEKLLPSEIPTDECVIYRIEESIRGSTEKGKYYYLKWFDKNTKKDRSKYIPQTIAASLPPEFRSP
;
A
#
# COMPACT_ATOMS: atom_id res chain seq x y z
N MET A 1 12.33 15.79 16.27
CA MET A 1 12.28 14.67 15.27
C MET A 1 10.86 14.60 14.70
N LYS A 2 10.65 14.17 13.43
CA LYS A 2 9.29 14.10 12.87
C LYS A 2 8.46 13.02 13.56
N LYS A 3 7.23 13.35 13.95
CA LYS A 3 6.28 12.44 14.60
C LYS A 3 5.01 12.27 13.77
N ILE A 4 4.49 11.05 13.79
CA ILE A 4 3.16 10.71 13.29
C ILE A 4 2.27 10.44 14.51
N LEU A 5 1.23 11.25 14.68
CA LEU A 5 0.22 11.04 15.70
C LEU A 5 -0.76 9.98 15.23
N VAL A 6 -1.00 8.95 16.02
CA VAL A 6 -1.98 7.89 15.74
C VAL A 6 -3.06 7.93 16.81
N VAL A 7 -4.28 8.26 16.40
CA VAL A 7 -5.46 8.38 17.26
C VAL A 7 -6.34 7.16 17.02
N GLU A 8 -6.27 6.21 17.95
CA GLU A 8 -6.79 4.84 17.80
C GLU A 8 -7.04 4.19 19.16
N ASP A 9 -8.26 3.72 19.44
CA ASP A 9 -8.63 3.11 20.72
C ASP A 9 -8.19 1.64 20.84
N ASP A 10 -7.92 0.96 19.72
CA ASP A 10 -7.47 -0.43 19.72
C ASP A 10 -5.92 -0.57 19.76
N LEU A 11 -5.42 -0.90 20.95
CA LEU A 11 -4.00 -1.14 21.24
C LEU A 11 -3.34 -2.20 20.32
N ARG A 12 -4.10 -3.11 19.71
CA ARG A 12 -3.55 -4.10 18.76
C ARG A 12 -2.96 -3.42 17.53
N PHE A 13 -3.54 -2.30 17.09
CA PHE A 13 -3.02 -1.56 15.95
C PHE A 13 -1.66 -0.92 16.24
N GLN A 14 -1.41 -0.45 17.46
CA GLN A 14 -0.10 0.13 17.82
C GLN A 14 1.06 -0.84 17.53
N ARG A 15 0.86 -2.12 17.85
CA ARG A 15 1.85 -3.18 17.55
C ARG A 15 2.01 -3.38 16.04
N ASN A 16 0.92 -3.33 15.29
CA ASN A 16 0.94 -3.45 13.83
C ASN A 16 1.69 -2.27 13.19
N TYR A 17 1.47 -1.03 13.66
CA TYR A 17 2.19 0.16 13.20
C TYR A 17 3.70 0.02 13.40
N ARG A 18 4.11 -0.30 14.63
CA ARG A 18 5.54 -0.47 14.96
C ARG A 18 6.19 -1.60 14.16
N ARG A 19 5.51 -2.73 14.00
CA ARG A 19 6.03 -3.87 13.23
C ARG A 19 6.11 -3.56 11.75
N GLY A 20 5.06 -2.97 11.19
CA GLY A 20 4.96 -2.70 9.75
C GLY A 20 5.86 -1.56 9.27
N CYS A 21 6.27 -0.67 10.17
CA CYS A 21 7.20 0.43 9.89
C CYS A 21 8.57 0.24 10.56
N ARG A 22 8.93 -1.00 10.93
CA ARG A 22 10.14 -1.27 11.71
C ARG A 22 11.40 -0.69 11.05
N GLN A 23 11.52 -0.82 9.74
CA GLN A 23 12.67 -0.34 8.99
C GLN A 23 12.77 1.18 9.03
N GLU A 24 11.66 1.89 8.86
CA GLU A 24 11.58 3.35 8.88
C GLU A 24 11.88 3.92 10.27
N LEU A 25 11.40 3.23 11.32
CA LEU A 25 11.69 3.56 12.72
C LEU A 25 13.17 3.33 13.06
N GLU A 26 13.76 2.21 12.65
CA GLU A 26 15.20 1.92 12.84
C GLU A 26 16.09 2.92 12.10
N GLN A 27 15.63 3.46 10.97
CA GLN A 27 16.32 4.51 10.21
C GLN A 27 16.08 5.93 10.75
N GLY A 28 15.23 6.11 11.77
CA GLY A 28 14.93 7.41 12.35
C GLY A 28 14.16 8.35 11.41
N LEU A 29 13.41 7.82 10.44
CA LEU A 29 12.66 8.66 9.49
C LEU A 29 11.52 9.42 10.18
N PHE A 30 10.89 8.79 11.16
CA PHE A 30 9.87 9.37 12.02
C PHE A 30 9.69 8.52 13.29
N GLU A 31 8.93 9.05 14.24
CA GLU A 31 8.41 8.32 15.40
C GLU A 31 6.88 8.29 15.40
N PHE A 32 6.30 7.35 16.15
CA PHE A 32 4.88 7.33 16.42
C PHE A 32 4.57 7.87 17.81
N GLU A 33 3.58 8.76 17.88
CA GLU A 33 2.93 9.17 19.11
C GLU A 33 1.51 8.57 19.10
N PHE A 34 1.18 7.73 20.08
CA PHE A 34 -0.10 7.02 20.11
C PHE A 34 -1.01 7.62 21.17
N THR A 35 -2.25 7.91 20.80
CA THR A 35 -3.29 8.38 21.71
C THR A 35 -4.55 7.51 21.56
N PRO A 36 -5.16 7.02 22.65
CA PRO A 36 -6.30 6.11 22.59
C PRO A 36 -7.65 6.79 22.31
N SER A 37 -7.68 8.12 22.19
CA SER A 37 -8.92 8.88 22.03
C SER A 37 -8.70 10.23 21.37
N GLY A 38 -9.77 10.80 20.80
CA GLY A 38 -9.71 12.09 20.13
C GLY A 38 -9.32 13.23 21.06
N GLU A 39 -9.80 13.26 22.30
CA GLU A 39 -9.45 14.32 23.25
C GLU A 39 -7.96 14.31 23.61
N GLN A 40 -7.36 13.13 23.77
CA GLN A 40 -5.92 13.00 24.00
C GLN A 40 -5.12 13.37 22.75
N GLY A 41 -5.62 13.02 21.56
CA GLY A 41 -5.00 13.44 20.30
C GLY A 41 -5.00 14.97 20.12
N LEU A 42 -6.11 15.64 20.44
CA LEU A 42 -6.20 17.10 20.40
C LEU A 42 -5.28 17.75 21.43
N GLU A 43 -5.18 17.17 22.63
CA GLU A 43 -4.25 17.63 23.65
C GLU A 43 -2.78 17.49 23.21
N ALA A 44 -2.42 16.37 22.58
CA ALA A 44 -1.09 16.16 22.01
C ALA A 44 -0.76 17.23 20.96
N LEU A 45 -1.69 17.51 20.03
CA LEU A 45 -1.51 18.56 19.02
C LEU A 45 -1.38 19.97 19.63
N LYS A 46 -2.12 20.26 20.70
CA LYS A 46 -2.01 21.55 21.42
C LYS A 46 -0.66 21.69 22.15
N LYS A 47 -0.09 20.59 22.64
CA LYS A 47 1.22 20.55 23.31
C LYS A 47 2.40 20.56 22.33
N ASP A 48 2.18 20.21 21.06
CA ASP A 48 3.19 20.18 19.99
C ASP A 48 3.61 21.59 19.52
N THR A 49 4.23 22.35 20.42
CA THR A 49 4.70 23.72 20.16
C THR A 49 5.83 23.78 19.13
N GLU A 50 6.66 22.74 19.08
CA GLU A 50 7.78 22.61 18.13
C GLU A 50 7.35 22.10 16.75
N LYS A 51 6.07 21.79 16.56
CA LYS A 51 5.50 21.30 15.29
C LYS A 51 6.16 19.99 14.83
N GLU A 52 6.51 19.13 15.78
CA GLU A 52 7.11 17.83 15.51
C GLU A 52 6.09 16.84 14.93
N ILE A 53 4.82 16.94 15.32
CA ILE A 53 3.74 16.12 14.76
C ILE A 53 3.43 16.66 13.37
N VAL A 54 3.81 15.90 12.35
CA VAL A 54 3.73 16.31 10.94
C VAL A 54 2.63 15.59 10.16
N LEU A 55 2.09 14.50 10.70
CA LEU A 55 1.02 13.70 10.10
C LEU A 55 0.14 13.12 11.21
N ILE A 56 -1.17 13.04 10.95
CA ILE A 56 -2.14 12.40 11.84
C ILE A 56 -2.74 11.19 11.14
N ILE A 57 -2.83 10.06 11.84
CA ILE A 57 -3.61 8.89 11.43
C ILE A 57 -4.76 8.74 12.41
N LEU A 58 -5.98 8.68 11.89
CA LEU A 58 -7.19 8.78 12.68
C LEU A 58 -8.14 7.62 12.40
N ASP A 59 -8.56 6.90 13.44
CA ASP A 59 -9.77 6.10 13.34
C ASP A 59 -11.01 6.98 13.50
N LEU A 60 -12.02 6.76 12.66
CA LEU A 60 -13.28 7.50 12.73
C LEU A 60 -14.17 7.03 13.86
N LYS A 61 -14.06 5.76 14.26
CA LYS A 61 -14.91 5.17 15.29
C LYS A 61 -14.07 4.74 16.48
N MET A 62 -14.22 5.45 17.59
CA MET A 62 -13.59 5.14 18.87
C MET A 62 -14.68 5.11 19.94
N ASP A 63 -15.16 3.92 20.30
CA ASP A 63 -16.42 3.75 21.03
C ASP A 63 -16.35 4.20 22.50
N LEU A 64 -15.15 4.28 23.06
CA LEU A 64 -14.90 4.67 24.45
C LEU A 64 -14.40 6.11 24.61
N ALA A 65 -14.24 6.84 23.50
CA ALA A 65 -13.72 8.21 23.51
C ALA A 65 -14.84 9.24 23.73
N GLN A 66 -14.54 10.31 24.46
CA GLN A 66 -15.45 11.47 24.55
C GLN A 66 -15.52 12.22 23.22
N ILE A 67 -14.37 12.27 22.53
CA ILE A 67 -14.24 12.82 21.19
C ILE A 67 -13.90 11.65 20.25
N ASN A 68 -14.86 11.27 19.42
CA ASN A 68 -14.62 10.28 18.35
C ASN A 68 -13.91 10.91 17.15
N GLY A 69 -13.55 10.13 16.14
CA GLY A 69 -12.79 10.64 15.01
C GLY A 69 -13.54 11.65 14.13
N LEU A 70 -14.86 11.55 14.01
CA LEU A 70 -15.63 12.57 13.28
C LEU A 70 -15.60 13.91 14.02
N GLN A 71 -15.81 13.89 15.34
CA GLN A 71 -15.72 15.10 16.17
C GLN A 71 -14.30 15.67 16.19
N PHE A 72 -13.28 14.81 16.19
CA PHE A 72 -11.89 15.22 16.08
C PHE A 72 -11.64 16.02 14.80
N LEU A 73 -12.17 15.56 13.64
CA LEU A 73 -12.05 16.30 12.38
C LEU A 73 -12.66 17.70 12.48
N THR A 74 -13.85 17.81 13.08
CA THR A 74 -14.52 19.10 13.30
C THR A 74 -13.77 20.02 14.27
N GLU A 75 -13.17 19.48 15.32
CA GLU A 75 -12.37 20.28 16.25
C GLU A 75 -11.07 20.77 15.60
N VAL A 76 -10.40 19.90 14.84
CA VAL A 76 -9.20 20.28 14.11
C VAL A 76 -9.53 21.30 13.02
N SER A 77 -10.67 21.18 12.33
CA SER A 77 -11.05 22.07 11.24
C SER A 77 -11.18 23.53 11.68
N HIS A 78 -11.83 23.75 12.83
CA HIS A 78 -12.04 25.06 13.46
C HIS A 78 -10.83 25.58 14.26
N SER A 79 -9.73 24.84 14.30
CA SER A 79 -8.50 25.24 15.00
C SER A 79 -7.42 25.74 14.05
N ASN A 80 -6.35 26.36 14.59
CA ASN A 80 -5.15 26.71 13.81
C ASN A 80 -4.21 25.51 13.56
N ILE A 81 -4.62 24.28 13.88
CA ILE A 81 -3.83 23.09 13.62
C ILE A 81 -3.90 22.80 12.12
N ASN A 82 -2.77 22.95 11.41
CA ASN A 82 -2.68 22.65 9.98
C ASN A 82 -1.75 21.44 9.77
N ARG A 83 -2.33 20.24 9.84
CA ARG A 83 -1.63 18.96 9.67
C ARG A 83 -2.44 18.04 8.76
N PRO A 84 -1.80 17.32 7.81
CA PRO A 84 -2.48 16.33 7.01
C PRO A 84 -3.01 15.19 7.89
N ILE A 85 -4.20 14.70 7.56
CA ILE A 85 -4.89 13.61 8.25
C ILE A 85 -5.13 12.47 7.27
N ILE A 86 -4.71 11.26 7.63
CA ILE A 86 -5.15 10.02 6.97
C ILE A 86 -6.19 9.37 7.88
N CYS A 87 -7.41 9.23 7.39
CA CYS A 87 -8.44 8.47 8.08
C CYS A 87 -8.23 6.98 7.78
N TYR A 88 -7.74 6.20 8.74
CA TYR A 88 -7.62 4.75 8.60
C TYR A 88 -8.67 4.10 9.49
N THR A 89 -9.77 3.62 8.90
CA THR A 89 -11.00 3.29 9.62
C THR A 89 -11.69 2.07 9.05
N ALA A 90 -12.37 1.29 9.89
CA ALA A 90 -13.25 0.20 9.43
C ALA A 90 -14.59 0.70 8.86
N TYR A 91 -14.87 2.00 9.00
CA TYR A 91 -16.14 2.65 8.66
C TYR A 91 -15.90 3.89 7.78
N PRO A 92 -15.34 3.74 6.56
CA PRO A 92 -15.02 4.86 5.68
C PRO A 92 -16.26 5.67 5.27
N GLU A 93 -17.42 5.03 5.15
CA GLU A 93 -18.70 5.65 4.77
C GLU A 93 -19.16 6.73 5.74
N LYS A 94 -18.70 6.70 7.00
CA LYS A 94 -19.07 7.71 7.99
C LYS A 94 -18.60 9.12 7.62
N ILE A 95 -17.61 9.23 6.75
CA ILE A 95 -17.04 10.51 6.36
C ILE A 95 -17.94 11.29 5.38
N GLU A 96 -18.87 10.62 4.69
CA GLU A 96 -19.69 11.20 3.63
C GLU A 96 -20.61 12.34 4.11
N ASN A 97 -20.92 12.36 5.41
CA ASN A 97 -21.81 13.36 6.02
C ASN A 97 -21.07 14.59 6.58
N LEU A 98 -19.74 14.67 6.43
CA LEU A 98 -18.97 15.81 6.92
C LEU A 98 -18.90 16.94 5.92
N SER A 99 -18.77 18.17 6.42
CA SER A 99 -18.64 19.36 5.58
C SER A 99 -17.29 19.39 4.87
N SER A 100 -17.19 20.12 3.76
CA SER A 100 -15.90 20.33 3.07
C SER A 100 -14.86 21.02 3.98
N GLU A 101 -15.31 21.81 4.96
CA GLU A 101 -14.45 22.44 5.96
C GLU A 101 -13.85 21.40 6.93
N ASP A 102 -14.68 20.48 7.44
CA ASP A 102 -14.23 19.37 8.29
C ASP A 102 -13.24 18.45 7.58
N LEU A 103 -13.39 18.32 6.27
CA LEU A 103 -12.53 17.48 5.42
C LEU A 103 -11.32 18.20 4.85
N SER A 104 -11.16 19.50 5.10
CA SER A 104 -10.09 20.35 4.52
C SER A 104 -8.68 19.81 4.73
N ARG A 105 -8.46 18.99 5.76
CA ARG A 105 -7.16 18.43 6.15
C ARG A 105 -7.05 16.93 5.90
N VAL A 106 -8.14 16.28 5.49
CA VAL A 106 -8.14 14.84 5.20
C VAL A 106 -7.54 14.63 3.82
N VAL A 107 -6.37 13.97 3.80
CA VAL A 107 -5.64 13.67 2.56
C VAL A 107 -6.17 12.39 1.92
N CYS A 108 -6.54 11.40 2.75
CA CYS A 108 -7.00 10.11 2.27
C CYS A 108 -7.87 9.41 3.33
N VAL A 109 -8.82 8.60 2.86
CA VAL A 109 -9.60 7.67 3.68
C VAL A 109 -9.28 6.26 3.23
N LEU A 110 -8.70 5.48 4.13
CA LEU A 110 -8.30 4.11 3.88
C LEU A 110 -9.17 3.15 4.71
N PRO A 111 -9.85 2.18 4.08
CA PRO A 111 -10.56 1.16 4.82
C PRO A 111 -9.57 0.25 5.55
N LYS A 112 -9.81 0.04 6.85
CA LYS A 112 -9.24 -1.09 7.60
C LYS A 112 -9.88 -2.37 7.05
N GLY A 113 -9.06 -3.33 6.69
CA GLY A 113 -9.49 -4.66 6.28
C GLY A 113 -8.49 -5.70 6.73
N GLN A 114 -8.82 -6.97 6.51
CA GLN A 114 -8.06 -8.09 7.06
C GLN A 114 -6.77 -8.42 6.30
N ASN A 115 -6.46 -7.71 5.21
CA ASN A 115 -5.33 -8.03 4.34
C ASN A 115 -4.17 -7.05 4.51
N GLN A 116 -2.94 -7.58 4.54
CA GLN A 116 -1.70 -6.83 4.73
C GLN A 116 -1.47 -5.70 3.71
N TYR A 117 -2.08 -5.80 2.51
CA TYR A 117 -1.95 -4.81 1.44
C TYR A 117 -2.40 -3.40 1.87
N GLN A 118 -3.44 -3.27 2.69
CA GLN A 118 -3.94 -1.94 3.11
C GLN A 118 -2.97 -1.23 4.05
N PHE A 119 -2.28 -1.98 4.93
CA PHE A 119 -1.27 -1.41 5.79
C PHE A 119 -0.01 -1.00 5.00
N LYS A 120 0.37 -1.79 3.98
CA LYS A 120 1.47 -1.41 3.08
C LYS A 120 1.18 -0.08 2.37
N VAL A 121 -0.03 0.10 1.86
CA VAL A 121 -0.47 1.37 1.26
C VAL A 121 -0.39 2.52 2.27
N LEU A 122 -0.89 2.31 3.50
CA LEU A 122 -0.79 3.31 4.57
C LEU A 122 0.67 3.68 4.85
N ARG A 123 1.57 2.70 4.96
CA ARG A 123 3.01 2.93 5.15
C ARG A 123 3.63 3.71 4.00
N ASP A 124 3.37 3.31 2.77
CA ASP A 124 3.95 3.97 1.61
C ASP A 124 3.45 5.43 1.50
N LEU A 125 2.19 5.70 1.86
CA LEU A 125 1.64 7.06 1.98
C LEU A 125 2.30 7.85 3.11
N MET A 126 2.53 7.26 4.29
CA MET A 126 3.26 7.93 5.38
C MET A 126 4.65 8.37 4.89
N VAL A 127 5.42 7.45 4.31
CA VAL A 127 6.78 7.74 3.80
C VAL A 127 6.74 8.78 2.69
N PHE A 128 5.76 8.70 1.79
CA PHE A 128 5.58 9.65 0.70
C PHE A 128 5.31 11.07 1.20
N LEU A 129 4.34 11.24 2.11
CA LEU A 129 4.00 12.53 2.70
C LEU A 129 5.19 13.11 3.49
N LEU A 130 5.95 12.28 4.18
CA LEU A 130 7.12 12.74 4.96
C LEU A 130 8.34 13.12 4.11
N SER A 131 8.37 12.75 2.83
CA SER A 131 9.47 13.09 1.92
C SER A 131 9.48 14.58 1.56
N GLU A 132 10.61 15.26 1.79
CA GLU A 132 10.70 16.73 1.83
C GLU A 132 10.25 17.46 0.55
N THR A 133 10.34 16.80 -0.61
CA THR A 133 9.90 17.40 -1.88
C THR A 133 8.38 17.42 -2.11
N VAL A 134 7.57 16.72 -1.30
CA VAL A 134 6.11 16.61 -1.48
C VAL A 134 5.35 17.38 -0.40
N PHE A 135 5.88 17.41 0.82
CA PHE A 135 5.22 18.06 1.95
C PHE A 135 5.03 19.57 1.73
N GLN A 136 5.98 20.26 1.07
CA GLN A 136 5.82 21.68 0.78
C GLN A 136 4.79 21.96 -0.32
N SER A 137 4.62 21.10 -1.33
CA SER A 137 3.65 21.32 -2.40
C SER A 137 2.21 20.97 -1.99
N VAL A 138 2.02 19.97 -1.11
CA VAL A 138 0.69 19.56 -0.62
C VAL A 138 0.12 20.56 0.40
N VAL A 139 0.98 21.19 1.22
CA VAL A 139 0.54 22.13 2.27
C VAL A 139 0.21 23.52 1.71
N THR A 140 0.79 23.92 0.57
CA THR A 140 0.55 25.24 -0.03
C THR A 140 -0.71 25.32 -0.88
N GLU A 141 -1.24 24.19 -1.36
CA GLU A 141 -2.44 24.13 -2.21
C GLU A 141 -3.58 23.40 -1.50
N ALA A 142 -3.86 23.79 -0.26
CA ALA A 142 -5.08 23.43 0.46
C ALA A 142 -6.31 24.08 -0.21
N ASN A 143 -6.67 23.58 -1.39
CA ASN A 143 -7.92 23.77 -2.11
C ASN A 143 -7.88 22.90 -3.38
N LYS A 144 -8.25 21.62 -3.25
CA LYS A 144 -9.32 20.96 -4.00
C LYS A 144 -9.13 19.45 -4.03
N GLU A 145 -10.17 18.78 -3.51
CA GLU A 145 -10.60 17.42 -3.84
C GLU A 145 -9.70 16.27 -3.35
N LEU A 146 -10.33 15.35 -2.62
CA LEU A 146 -9.80 14.01 -2.33
C LEU A 146 -9.21 13.43 -3.61
N LEU A 147 -7.90 13.16 -3.64
CA LEU A 147 -7.16 12.61 -4.78
C LEU A 147 -7.87 11.39 -5.37
N ASP A 148 -8.74 11.62 -6.35
CA ASP A 148 -9.33 10.59 -7.18
C ASP A 148 -8.27 10.08 -8.17
N TYR A 149 -8.52 8.95 -8.84
CA TYR A 149 -7.57 8.41 -9.83
C TYR A 149 -7.12 9.47 -10.89
N PRO A 150 -8.00 10.34 -11.40
CA PRO A 150 -7.63 11.51 -12.21
C PRO A 150 -6.65 12.50 -11.54
N GLN A 151 -6.79 12.79 -10.26
CA GLN A 151 -5.94 13.73 -9.54
C GLN A 151 -4.61 13.08 -9.12
N VAL A 152 -4.61 11.78 -8.76
CA VAL A 152 -3.37 11.00 -8.62
C VAL A 152 -2.61 11.02 -9.96
N LYS A 153 -3.33 10.88 -11.07
CA LYS A 153 -2.78 10.99 -12.43
C LYS A 153 -2.24 12.39 -12.71
N GLU A 154 -2.86 13.47 -12.23
CA GLU A 154 -2.31 14.83 -12.32
C GLU A 154 -1.07 15.05 -11.45
N VAL A 155 -1.07 14.59 -10.20
CA VAL A 155 0.08 14.68 -9.31
C VAL A 155 1.27 13.90 -9.88
N VAL A 156 1.01 12.70 -10.43
CA VAL A 156 2.03 11.89 -11.11
C VAL A 156 2.58 12.62 -12.34
N LYS A 157 1.83 13.45 -13.06
CA LYS A 157 2.35 14.22 -14.21
C LYS A 157 3.44 15.22 -13.81
N HIS A 158 3.40 15.74 -12.58
CA HIS A 158 4.37 16.70 -12.06
C HIS A 158 5.62 16.05 -11.45
N PHE A 159 5.65 14.72 -11.34
CA PHE A 159 6.86 14.03 -10.90
C PHE A 159 7.96 14.12 -11.97
N SER A 160 9.20 14.28 -11.51
CA SER A 160 10.36 14.01 -12.36
C SER A 160 10.28 12.59 -12.92
N ASP A 161 10.76 12.36 -14.14
CA ASP A 161 10.69 11.04 -14.78
C ASP A 161 11.29 9.94 -13.91
N ARG A 162 12.34 10.24 -13.15
CA ARG A 162 12.95 9.31 -12.19
C ARG A 162 12.00 8.87 -11.06
N LYS A 163 11.16 9.78 -10.56
CA LYS A 163 10.15 9.50 -9.52
C LYS A 163 8.95 8.77 -10.09
N LYS A 164 8.48 9.15 -11.29
CA LYS A 164 7.46 8.40 -12.04
C LYS A 164 7.90 6.95 -12.24
N LEU A 165 9.13 6.75 -12.70
CA LEU A 165 9.72 5.42 -12.94
C LEU A 165 9.86 4.59 -11.66
N LYS A 166 10.23 5.22 -10.53
CA LYS A 166 10.31 4.53 -9.24
C LYS A 166 8.93 4.05 -8.77
N LEU A 167 7.93 4.93 -8.81
CA LEU A 167 6.54 4.60 -8.44
C LEU A 167 5.98 3.48 -9.33
N ILE A 168 6.18 3.59 -10.64
CA ILE A 168 5.78 2.56 -11.60
C ILE A 168 6.50 1.23 -11.29
N LYS A 169 7.80 1.25 -10.99
CA LYS A 169 8.56 0.04 -10.66
C LYS A 169 8.03 -0.65 -9.41
N GLU A 170 7.66 0.11 -8.39
CA GLU A 170 7.12 -0.41 -7.13
C GLU A 170 5.69 -0.95 -7.29
N LEU A 171 4.84 -0.28 -8.06
CA LEU A 171 3.46 -0.72 -8.32
C LEU A 171 3.40 -1.95 -9.24
N VAL A 172 4.25 -2.02 -10.27
CA VAL A 172 4.27 -3.11 -11.26
C VAL A 172 4.71 -4.43 -10.67
N ALA A 173 5.53 -4.42 -9.62
CA ALA A 173 5.99 -5.65 -8.96
C ALA A 173 4.83 -6.44 -8.34
N ASP A 174 3.74 -5.77 -7.95
CA ASP A 174 2.64 -6.33 -7.16
C ASP A 174 1.32 -6.50 -7.95
N LEU A 175 1.25 -6.01 -9.18
CA LEU A 175 0.02 -6.06 -9.98
C LEU A 175 -0.19 -7.45 -10.62
N SER A 176 -1.40 -7.98 -10.49
CA SER A 176 -1.78 -9.20 -11.20
C SER A 176 -1.89 -8.94 -12.72
N TYR A 177 -1.67 -9.98 -13.54
CA TYR A 177 -1.63 -9.86 -15.00
C TYR A 177 -2.86 -9.17 -15.65
N PRO A 178 -4.11 -9.38 -15.18
CA PRO A 178 -5.28 -8.67 -15.71
C PRO A 178 -5.20 -7.16 -15.49
N TYR A 179 -4.87 -6.71 -14.28
CA TYR A 179 -4.71 -5.28 -13.95
C TYR A 179 -3.48 -4.68 -14.64
N MET A 180 -2.41 -5.47 -14.82
CA MET A 180 -1.26 -5.08 -15.62
C MET A 180 -1.64 -4.78 -17.07
N LYS A 181 -2.50 -5.59 -17.70
CA LYS A 181 -2.90 -5.40 -19.10
C LYS A 181 -3.68 -4.10 -19.30
N GLU A 182 -4.47 -3.71 -18.31
CA GLU A 182 -5.20 -2.44 -18.27
C GLU A 182 -4.23 -1.27 -18.00
N PHE A 183 -3.35 -1.41 -17.01
CA PHE A 183 -2.28 -0.46 -16.69
C PHE A 183 -1.36 -0.18 -17.90
N TYR A 184 -0.95 -1.21 -18.65
CA TYR A 184 -0.12 -1.08 -19.86
C TYR A 184 -0.76 -0.25 -20.98
N ARG A 185 -2.09 -0.12 -21.01
CA ARG A 185 -2.77 0.75 -21.99
C ARG A 185 -2.64 2.23 -21.64
N GLU A 186 -2.42 2.53 -20.37
CA GLU A 186 -2.40 3.90 -19.84
C GLU A 186 -0.99 4.41 -19.50
N VAL A 187 0.02 3.53 -19.47
CA VAL A 187 1.41 3.89 -19.16
C VAL A 187 2.10 4.60 -20.34
N PRO A 188 2.79 5.74 -20.11
CA PRO A 188 3.60 6.40 -21.13
C PRO A 188 4.65 5.46 -21.75
N SER A 189 4.87 5.57 -23.06
CA SER A 189 5.82 4.73 -23.82
C SER A 189 7.23 4.67 -23.20
N MET A 190 7.68 5.75 -22.57
CA MET A 190 8.95 5.86 -21.86
C MET A 190 9.08 4.92 -20.65
N ALA A 191 7.98 4.64 -19.95
CA ALA A 191 7.99 3.72 -18.81
C ALA A 191 7.83 2.25 -19.24
N LYS A 192 7.32 1.99 -20.45
CA LYS A 192 7.14 0.66 -21.00
C LYS A 192 8.43 -0.17 -21.02
N ALA A 193 9.55 0.44 -21.42
CA ALA A 193 10.86 -0.23 -21.45
C ALA A 193 11.34 -0.64 -20.05
N LEU A 194 11.07 0.17 -19.01
CA LEU A 194 11.41 -0.18 -17.63
C LEU A 194 10.53 -1.33 -17.12
N ILE A 195 9.23 -1.29 -17.40
CA ILE A 195 8.28 -2.35 -17.03
C ILE A 195 8.67 -3.65 -17.72
N ASP A 196 8.95 -3.61 -19.02
CA ASP A 196 9.40 -4.77 -19.80
C ASP A 196 10.71 -5.34 -19.23
N SER A 197 11.65 -4.48 -18.81
CA SER A 197 12.90 -4.88 -18.13
C SER A 197 12.64 -5.61 -16.81
N VAL A 198 11.78 -5.07 -15.94
CA VAL A 198 11.43 -5.70 -14.66
C VAL A 198 10.71 -7.03 -14.90
N GLN A 199 9.79 -7.08 -15.86
CA GLN A 199 9.11 -8.32 -16.23
C GLN A 199 10.08 -9.37 -16.77
N GLN A 200 11.01 -8.99 -17.64
CA GLN A 200 12.04 -9.90 -18.13
C GLN A 200 12.91 -10.45 -16.99
N GLN A 201 13.29 -9.60 -16.03
CA GLN A 201 14.06 -10.03 -14.87
C GLN A 201 13.25 -11.01 -14.00
N ASN A 202 11.99 -10.67 -13.67
CA ASN A 202 11.11 -11.52 -12.90
C ASN A 202 10.86 -12.86 -13.60
N GLN A 203 10.66 -12.86 -14.92
CA GLN A 203 10.52 -14.09 -15.71
C GLN A 203 11.79 -14.95 -15.68
N LYS A 204 12.99 -14.35 -15.74
CA LYS A 204 14.25 -15.09 -15.60
C LYS A 204 14.36 -15.77 -14.23
N ILE A 205 14.04 -15.04 -13.16
CA ILE A 205 14.06 -15.56 -11.79
C ILE A 205 13.06 -16.70 -11.63
N LEU A 206 11.81 -16.50 -12.06
CA LEU A 206 10.76 -17.51 -11.91
C LEU A 206 11.02 -18.73 -12.79
N ARG A 207 11.48 -18.56 -14.04
CA ARG A 207 11.88 -19.67 -14.91
C ARG A 207 12.98 -20.50 -14.25
N LYS A 208 14.03 -19.85 -13.73
CA LYS A 208 15.12 -20.55 -13.05
C LYS A 208 14.58 -21.41 -11.90
N TRP A 209 13.73 -20.83 -11.07
CA TRP A 209 13.08 -21.55 -9.98
C TRP A 209 12.23 -22.74 -10.48
N VAL A 210 11.42 -22.57 -11.55
CA VAL A 210 10.62 -23.65 -12.12
C VAL A 210 11.51 -24.80 -12.62
N LEU A 211 12.60 -24.49 -13.30
CA LEU A 211 13.54 -25.50 -13.81
C LEU A 211 14.20 -26.28 -12.67
N GLU A 212 14.68 -25.58 -11.63
CA GLU A 212 15.24 -26.21 -10.42
C GLU A 212 14.23 -27.17 -9.77
N LYS A 213 12.95 -26.74 -9.65
CA LYS A 213 11.91 -27.60 -9.04
C LYS A 213 11.45 -28.75 -9.93
N LEU A 214 11.61 -28.65 -11.25
CA LEU A 214 11.41 -29.77 -12.17
C LEU A 214 12.55 -30.79 -12.06
N GLU A 215 13.80 -30.33 -11.97
CA GLU A 215 14.98 -31.18 -11.75
C GLU A 215 14.91 -31.93 -10.42
N GLU A 216 14.47 -31.25 -9.36
CA GLU A 216 14.20 -31.85 -8.04
C GLU A 216 12.97 -32.79 -8.03
N LYS A 217 12.24 -32.91 -9.15
CA LYS A 217 10.97 -33.66 -9.29
C LYS A 217 9.87 -33.22 -8.32
N LEU A 218 9.92 -31.97 -7.88
CA LEU A 218 8.90 -31.36 -7.03
C LEU A 218 7.74 -30.77 -7.85
N LEU A 219 8.00 -30.41 -9.12
CA LEU A 219 6.98 -29.99 -10.07
C LEU A 219 6.67 -31.07 -11.11
N PRO A 220 5.43 -31.15 -11.62
CA PRO A 220 5.05 -32.09 -12.68
C PRO A 220 5.82 -31.85 -14.00
N SER A 221 6.35 -32.93 -14.60
CA SER A 221 7.13 -32.87 -15.85
C SER A 221 6.36 -32.40 -17.08
N GLU A 222 5.04 -32.27 -16.98
CA GLU A 222 4.16 -31.71 -18.01
C GLU A 222 4.23 -30.17 -18.11
N ILE A 223 4.88 -29.51 -17.14
CA ILE A 223 5.12 -28.07 -17.20
C ILE A 223 6.18 -27.82 -18.28
N PRO A 224 5.86 -27.06 -19.34
CA PRO A 224 6.78 -26.84 -20.45
C PRO A 224 7.93 -25.95 -19.99
N THR A 225 9.13 -26.19 -20.53
CA THR A 225 10.38 -25.48 -20.19
C THR A 225 10.88 -24.55 -21.30
N ASP A 226 10.24 -24.59 -22.48
CA ASP A 226 10.56 -23.79 -23.66
C ASP A 226 10.63 -22.30 -23.33
N GLU A 227 11.60 -21.59 -23.89
CA GLU A 227 11.81 -20.15 -23.73
C GLU A 227 10.57 -19.29 -24.04
N CYS A 228 9.69 -19.78 -24.92
CA CYS A 228 8.44 -19.15 -25.30
C CYS A 228 7.37 -19.14 -24.20
N VAL A 229 7.56 -19.89 -23.12
CA VAL A 229 6.62 -19.98 -21.99
C VAL A 229 6.83 -18.81 -21.03
N ILE A 230 5.74 -18.19 -20.59
CA ILE A 230 5.74 -17.14 -19.56
C ILE A 230 5.08 -17.72 -18.31
N TYR A 231 5.79 -17.73 -17.18
CA TYR A 231 5.27 -18.24 -15.90
C TYR A 231 4.69 -17.12 -15.04
N ARG A 232 3.75 -17.46 -14.15
CA ARG A 232 3.28 -16.59 -13.07
C ARG A 232 2.80 -17.43 -11.89
N ILE A 233 2.88 -16.86 -10.70
CA ILE A 233 2.29 -17.45 -9.50
C ILE A 233 0.95 -16.76 -9.23
N GLU A 234 -0.06 -17.56 -8.91
CA GLU A 234 -1.34 -17.06 -8.43
C GLU A 234 -1.64 -17.67 -7.06
N GLU A 235 -1.89 -16.80 -6.09
CA GLU A 235 -2.40 -17.19 -4.79
C GLU A 235 -3.94 -17.13 -4.81
N SER A 236 -4.58 -18.18 -4.32
CA SER A 236 -6.02 -18.27 -4.15
C SER A 236 -6.32 -18.64 -2.70
N ILE A 237 -7.25 -17.92 -2.07
CA ILE A 237 -7.66 -18.16 -0.69
C ILE A 237 -9.03 -18.84 -0.72
N ARG A 238 -9.14 -20.02 -0.09
CA ARG A 238 -10.43 -20.71 0.11
C ARG A 238 -10.83 -20.62 1.58
N GLY A 239 -11.84 -19.81 1.88
CA GLY A 239 -12.33 -19.55 3.24
C GLY A 239 -11.67 -18.34 3.91
N SER A 240 -11.90 -18.16 5.22
CA SER A 240 -11.50 -16.97 5.99
C SER A 240 -10.20 -17.12 6.80
N THR A 241 -9.42 -18.19 6.59
CA THR A 241 -8.21 -18.47 7.38
C THR A 241 -6.96 -18.65 6.50
N GLU A 242 -5.78 -18.28 7.00
CA GLU A 242 -4.49 -18.47 6.31
C GLU A 242 -4.19 -19.94 5.95
N LYS A 243 -4.84 -20.89 6.64
CA LYS A 243 -4.76 -22.33 6.32
C LYS A 243 -5.42 -22.70 4.98
N GLY A 244 -6.13 -21.76 4.35
CA GLY A 244 -6.80 -21.92 3.06
C GLY A 244 -6.03 -21.35 1.86
N LYS A 245 -4.74 -21.02 1.98
CA LYS A 245 -3.94 -20.50 0.86
C LYS A 245 -3.51 -21.62 -0.11
N TYR A 246 -3.88 -21.48 -1.38
CA TYR A 246 -3.48 -22.35 -2.48
C TYR A 246 -2.63 -21.55 -3.47
N TYR A 247 -1.54 -22.14 -3.93
CA TYR A 247 -0.69 -21.53 -4.94
C TYR A 247 -0.86 -22.27 -6.26
N TYR A 248 -0.92 -21.54 -7.36
CA TYR A 248 -0.94 -22.10 -8.71
C TYR A 248 0.21 -21.53 -9.51
N LEU A 249 1.01 -22.42 -10.12
CA LEU A 249 1.89 -22.05 -11.22
C LEU A 249 1.01 -21.95 -12.45
N LYS A 250 0.84 -20.75 -13.00
CA LYS A 250 0.20 -20.58 -14.30
C LYS A 250 1.26 -20.30 -15.35
N TRP A 251 0.99 -20.72 -16.57
CA TRP A 251 1.84 -20.36 -17.69
C TRP A 251 1.04 -20.12 -18.95
N PHE A 252 1.53 -19.18 -19.75
CA PHE A 252 1.03 -18.89 -21.08
C PHE A 252 1.99 -19.46 -22.12
N ASP A 253 1.47 -20.34 -22.96
CA ASP A 253 2.20 -20.90 -24.09
C ASP A 253 1.94 -20.03 -25.32
N LYS A 254 2.98 -19.34 -25.80
CA LYS A 254 2.89 -18.45 -26.97
C LYS A 254 2.56 -19.20 -28.27
N ASN A 255 2.95 -20.47 -28.38
CA ASN A 255 2.71 -21.27 -29.57
C ASN A 255 1.23 -21.66 -29.65
N THR A 256 0.66 -22.11 -28.54
CA THR A 256 -0.76 -22.52 -28.50
C THR A 256 -1.73 -21.40 -28.14
N LYS A 257 -1.21 -20.25 -27.68
CA LYS A 257 -1.97 -19.10 -27.15
C LYS A 257 -2.95 -19.50 -26.03
N LYS A 258 -2.60 -20.50 -25.23
CA LYS A 258 -3.44 -21.00 -24.13
C LYS A 258 -2.78 -20.77 -22.78
N ASP A 259 -3.62 -20.37 -21.83
CA ASP A 259 -3.27 -20.38 -20.41
C ASP A 259 -3.45 -21.78 -19.84
N ARG A 260 -2.49 -22.20 -19.02
CA ARG A 260 -2.56 -23.42 -18.22
C ARG A 260 -2.20 -23.12 -16.78
N SER A 261 -2.60 -24.00 -15.89
CA SER A 261 -2.30 -23.88 -14.47
C SER A 261 -2.03 -25.24 -13.84
N LYS A 262 -1.18 -25.24 -12.82
CA LYS A 262 -0.98 -26.39 -11.96
C LYS A 262 -0.90 -25.93 -10.52
N TYR A 263 -1.58 -26.66 -9.64
CA TYR A 263 -1.48 -26.44 -8.20
C TYR A 263 -0.04 -26.72 -7.73
N ILE A 264 0.45 -25.86 -6.84
CA ILE A 264 1.73 -26.00 -6.15
C ILE A 264 1.45 -26.19 -4.65
N PRO A 265 1.93 -27.29 -4.05
CA PRO A 265 1.90 -27.48 -2.61
C PRO A 265 2.55 -26.32 -1.83
N GLN A 266 2.00 -25.99 -0.67
CA GLN A 266 2.50 -24.89 0.17
C GLN A 266 3.97 -25.07 0.58
N THR A 267 4.42 -26.31 0.77
CA THR A 267 5.82 -26.64 1.07
C THR A 267 6.77 -26.23 -0.05
N ILE A 268 6.34 -26.37 -1.31
CA ILE A 268 7.10 -25.93 -2.48
C ILE A 268 6.97 -24.41 -2.65
N ALA A 269 5.77 -23.86 -2.44
CA ALA A 269 5.54 -22.41 -2.51
C ALA A 269 6.37 -21.62 -1.48
N ALA A 270 6.65 -22.19 -0.30
CA ALA A 270 7.54 -21.59 0.69
C ALA A 270 8.97 -21.35 0.17
N SER A 271 9.39 -22.08 -0.87
CA SER A 271 10.69 -21.91 -1.53
C SER A 271 10.68 -20.91 -2.69
N LEU A 272 9.54 -20.26 -2.98
CA LEU A 272 9.45 -19.26 -4.04
C LEU A 272 10.52 -18.17 -3.87
N PRO A 273 11.01 -17.54 -4.94
CA PRO A 273 11.85 -16.37 -4.81
C PRO A 273 11.12 -15.25 -4.04
N PRO A 274 11.81 -14.41 -3.25
CA PRO A 274 11.19 -13.37 -2.44
C PRO A 274 10.24 -12.45 -3.21
N GLU A 275 10.53 -12.21 -4.49
CA GLU A 275 9.74 -11.38 -5.41
C GLU A 275 8.34 -11.96 -5.71
N PHE A 276 8.12 -13.25 -5.44
CA PHE A 276 6.86 -13.97 -5.70
C PHE A 276 6.20 -14.51 -4.43
N ARG A 277 6.79 -14.27 -3.26
CA ARG A 277 6.14 -14.58 -1.99
C ARG A 277 5.16 -13.45 -1.70
N SER A 278 3.87 -13.75 -1.59
CA SER A 278 2.97 -12.80 -0.94
C SER A 278 3.49 -12.55 0.48
N PRO A 279 3.71 -11.29 0.89
CA PRO A 279 4.01 -10.96 2.27
C PRO A 279 2.87 -11.38 3.23
#